data_AF-A0A822GFX4-F1
#
_entry.id   AF-A0A822GFX4-F1
#
_cell.length_a   1.000
_cell.length_b   1.000
_cell.length_c   1.000
_cell.angle_alpha   90.00
_cell.angle_beta   90.00
_cell.angle_gamma   90.00
#
_symmetry.space_group_name_H-M   'P 1'
#
loop_
_entity.id
_entity.type
_entity.pdbx_description
1 polymer ?
#
loop_
_entity_poly.entity_id
_entity_poly.type
_entity_poly.pdbx_seq_one_letter_code
_entity_poly.pdbx_strand_id
1 'polypeptide(L)' 'PFIDDNVEFARRLRSLNVPHHLTVVDELPHGYLDFGFASDDVAKFNIEIIRMLQNIVQQSYSNDTGDITSVPTFSD' A
#
# COMPACT_ATOMS: atom_id res chain seq x y z
N PRO A 1 10.64 -16.28 4.16
CA PRO A 1 11.04 -16.45 5.58
C PRO A 1 10.40 -15.47 6.58
N PHE A 2 9.83 -14.34 6.16
CA PHE A 2 9.26 -13.31 7.07
C PHE A 2 7.72 -13.26 7.07
N ILE A 3 7.06 -14.28 6.50
CA ILE A 3 5.59 -14.26 6.35
C ILE A 3 4.91 -14.30 7.72
N ASP A 4 5.36 -15.18 8.60
CA ASP A 4 4.77 -15.35 9.93
C ASP A 4 4.87 -14.08 10.79
N ASP A 5 6.00 -13.37 10.72
CA ASP A 5 6.20 -12.10 11.42
C ASP A 5 5.23 -11.02 10.93
N ASN A 6 5.04 -10.92 9.60
CA ASN A 6 4.12 -9.96 9.00
C ASN A 6 2.66 -10.27 9.34
N VAL A 7 2.29 -11.56 9.37
CA VAL A 7 0.96 -12.03 9.76
C VAL A 7 0.69 -11.72 11.23
N GLU A 8 1.64 -12.00 12.12
CA GLU A 8 1.52 -11.70 13.55
C GLU A 8 1.43 -10.18 13.79
N PHE A 9 2.20 -9.37 13.06
CA PHE A 9 2.11 -7.92 13.14
C PHE A 9 0.72 -7.41 12.72
N ALA A 10 0.18 -7.88 11.59
CA ALA A 10 -1.17 -7.52 11.16
C ALA A 10 -2.24 -7.95 12.17
N ARG A 11 -2.08 -9.13 12.79
CA ARG A 11 -2.98 -9.61 13.85
C ARG A 11 -2.99 -8.65 15.05
N ARG A 12 -1.82 -8.14 15.44
CA ARG A 12 -1.69 -7.14 16.51
C ARG A 12 -2.35 -5.81 16.15
N LEU A 13 -2.14 -5.31 14.94
CA LEU A 13 -2.81 -4.10 14.45
C LEU A 13 -4.34 -4.25 14.50
N ARG A 14 -4.86 -5.41 14.10
CA ARG A 14 -6.28 -5.74 14.22
C ARG A 14 -6.77 -5.68 15.66
N SER A 15 -6.03 -6.26 16.61
CA SER A 15 -6.41 -6.26 18.03
C SER A 15 -6.46 -4.86 18.65
N LEU A 16 -5.75 -3.90 18.07
CA LEU A 16 -5.71 -2.49 18.49
C LEU A 16 -6.73 -1.62 17.73
N ASN A 17 -7.59 -2.21 16.90
CA ASN A 17 -8.50 -1.50 15.99
C ASN A 17 -7.79 -0.49 15.06
N VAL A 18 -6.52 -0.75 14.74
CA VAL A 18 -5.78 0.07 13.78
C VAL A 18 -6.16 -0.38 12.37
N PRO A 19 -6.60 0.52 11.48
CA PRO A 19 -6.83 0.20 10.08
C PRO A 19 -5.55 -0.36 9.45
N HIS A 20 -5.63 -1.54 8.85
CA HIS A 20 -4.51 -2.20 8.19
C HIS A 20 -5.01 -3.04 7.01
N HIS A 21 -4.09 -3.33 6.10
CA HIS A 21 -4.32 -4.22 4.97
C HIS A 21 -3.13 -5.18 4.86
N LEU A 22 -3.41 -6.48 4.72
CA LEU A 22 -2.40 -7.51 4.54
C LEU A 22 -2.85 -8.43 3.40
N THR A 23 -1.98 -8.57 2.40
CA THR A 23 -2.11 -9.54 1.31
C THR A 23 -0.89 -10.45 1.35
N VAL A 24 -1.14 -11.77 1.42
CA VAL A 24 -0.08 -12.78 1.30
C VAL A 24 -0.10 -13.30 -0.14
N VAL A 25 1.06 -13.33 -0.77
CA VAL A 25 1.23 -13.79 -2.15
C VAL A 25 2.19 -14.98 -2.12
N ASP A 26 1.65 -16.18 -2.30
CA ASP A 26 2.40 -17.44 -2.11
C ASP A 26 3.39 -17.71 -3.25
N GLU A 27 3.10 -17.23 -4.45
CA GLU A 27 3.85 -17.53 -5.68
C GLU A 27 5.08 -16.63 -5.88
N LEU A 28 5.27 -15.59 -5.06
CA LEU A 28 6.33 -14.60 -5.27
C LEU A 28 7.47 -14.69 -4.23
N PRO A 29 8.74 -14.62 -4.69
CA PRO A 29 9.88 -14.65 -3.77
C PRO A 29 9.97 -13.35 -2.96
N HIS A 30 10.66 -13.43 -1.83
CA HIS A 30 10.99 -12.23 -1.05
C HIS A 30 11.81 -11.24 -1.91
N GLY A 31 11.48 -9.96 -1.85
CA GLY A 31 12.13 -8.92 -2.67
C GLY A 31 11.60 -8.81 -4.10
N TYR A 32 10.46 -9.45 -4.43
CA TYR A 32 9.89 -9.39 -5.79
C TYR A 32 9.65 -7.96 -6.31
N LEU A 33 9.49 -6.97 -5.42
CA LEU A 33 9.32 -5.56 -5.77
C LEU A 33 10.50 -5.00 -6.58
N ASP A 34 11.72 -5.50 -6.36
CA ASP A 34 12.92 -5.08 -7.09
C ASP A 34 12.90 -5.54 -8.55
N PHE A 35 12.01 -6.48 -8.88
CA PHE A 35 11.95 -7.16 -10.17
C PHE A 35 10.63 -6.87 -10.89
N GLY A 36 10.24 -5.60 -10.94
CA GLY A 36 8.90 -5.18 -11.39
C GLY A 36 8.41 -5.66 -12.76
N PHE A 37 9.31 -6.18 -13.60
CA PHE A 37 9.01 -6.71 -14.94
C PHE A 37 9.45 -8.18 -15.13
N ALA A 38 9.80 -8.90 -14.06
CA ALA A 38 10.30 -10.26 -14.17
C ALA A 38 9.21 -11.30 -14.46
N SER A 39 7.95 -11.03 -14.10
CA SER A 39 6.80 -11.84 -14.48
C SER A 39 5.52 -11.02 -14.47
N ASP A 40 4.48 -11.53 -15.14
CA ASP A 40 3.14 -10.94 -15.15
C ASP A 40 2.55 -10.86 -13.72
N ASP A 41 2.84 -11.86 -12.87
CA ASP A 41 2.40 -11.86 -11.48
C ASP A 41 3.05 -10.73 -10.69
N VAL A 42 4.36 -10.51 -10.84
CA VAL A 42 5.03 -9.38 -10.18
C VAL A 42 4.46 -8.05 -10.65
N ALA A 43 4.27 -7.88 -11.96
CA ALA A 43 3.71 -6.66 -12.52
C ALA A 43 2.29 -6.39 -11.99
N LYS A 44 1.45 -7.44 -11.91
CA LYS A 44 0.09 -7.37 -11.36
C LYS A 44 0.10 -6.91 -9.90
N PHE A 45 0.88 -7.55 -9.04
CA PHE A 45 0.92 -7.20 -7.61
C PHE A 45 1.53 -5.82 -7.36
N ASN A 46 2.50 -5.40 -8.17
CA ASN A 46 3.01 -4.03 -8.11
C ASN A 46 1.91 -3.00 -8.44
N ILE A 47 1.09 -3.25 -9.47
CA ILE A 47 -0.04 -2.39 -9.82
C ILE A 47 -1.06 -2.33 -8.68
N GLU A 48 -1.36 -3.45 -8.02
CA GLU A 48 -2.27 -3.49 -6.88
C GLU A 48 -1.76 -2.64 -5.70
N ILE A 49 -0.47 -2.72 -5.38
CA ILE A 49 0.16 -1.89 -4.34
C ILE A 49 0.07 -0.40 -4.70
N ILE A 50 0.37 -0.03 -5.95
CA ILE A 50 0.28 1.36 -6.43
C ILE A 50 -1.15 1.89 -6.27
N ARG A 51 -2.16 1.12 -6.68
CA ARG A 51 -3.58 1.51 -6.53
C ARG A 51 -3.97 1.72 -5.07
N MET A 52 -3.48 0.86 -4.17
CA MET A 52 -3.73 0.98 -2.74
C MET A 52 -3.12 2.27 -2.17
N LEU A 53 -1.88 2.59 -2.55
CA LEU A 53 -1.23 3.83 -2.15
C LEU A 53 -1.97 5.06 -2.69
N GLN A 54 -2.41 5.03 -3.95
CA GLN A 54 -3.22 6.11 -4.54
C GLN A 54 -4.51 6.34 -3.74
N ASN A 55 -5.21 5.28 -3.36
CA ASN A 55 -6.43 5.37 -2.55
C ASN A 55 -6.15 5.97 -1.17
N ILE A 56 -5.07 5.57 -0.49
CA ILE A 56 -4.67 6.12 0.81
C ILE A 56 -4.39 7.62 0.69
N VAL A 57 -3.63 8.02 -0.32
CA VAL A 57 -3.28 9.42 -0.57
C VAL A 57 -4.53 10.26 -0.87
N GLN A 58 -5.43 9.77 -1.72
CA GLN A 58 -6.69 10.47 -2.03
C GLN A 58 -7.62 10.62 -0.83
N GLN A 59 -7.69 9.59 0.04
CA GLN A 59 -8.45 9.66 1.29
C GLN A 59 -7.86 10.71 2.24
N SER A 60 -6.54 10.79 2.34
CA SER A 60 -5.87 11.83 3.15
C SER A 60 -6.23 13.23 2.67
N TYR A 61 -6.22 13.49 1.36
CA TYR A 61 -6.62 14.80 0.82
C TYR A 61 -8.11 15.11 1.00
N SER A 62 -8.96 14.09 0.88
CA SER A 62 -10.41 14.27 1.03
C SER A 62 -10.78 14.58 2.49
N ASN A 63 -10.10 13.97 3.45
CA ASN A 63 -10.32 14.20 4.88
C ASN A 63 -9.77 15.56 5.38
N ASP A 64 -8.93 16.23 4.58
CA ASP A 64 -8.37 17.56 4.88
C ASP A 64 -9.22 18.71 4.32
N THR A 65 -10.35 18.44 3.63
CA THR A 65 -11.26 19.48 3.09
C THR A 65 -12.15 20.16 4.14
N GLY A 66 -11.70 20.22 5.39
CA GLY A 66 -12.05 21.32 6.28
C GLY A 66 -11.35 22.59 5.83
N ASP A 67 -11.86 23.22 4.76
CA ASP A 67 -11.46 24.52 4.19
C ASP A 67 -10.07 24.59 3.51
N ILE A 68 -10.02 24.51 2.17
CA ILE A 68 -8.80 24.74 1.36
C ILE A 68 -9.11 25.43 0.02
N THR A 69 -9.19 26.76 0.02
CA THR A 69 -9.14 27.60 -1.20
C THR A 69 -7.73 27.82 -1.76
N SER A 70 -6.73 27.05 -1.35
CA SER A 70 -5.35 27.19 -1.86
C SER A 70 -4.85 25.88 -2.45
N VAL A 71 -5.02 25.75 -3.76
CA VAL A 71 -4.34 24.73 -4.58
C VAL A 71 -2.84 25.05 -4.61
N PRO A 72 -1.93 24.14 -4.25
CA PRO A 72 -0.50 24.35 -4.42
C PRO A 72 -0.15 24.20 -5.90
N THR A 73 0.15 25.31 -6.57
CA THR A 73 0.83 25.30 -7.88
C THR A 73 2.29 24.92 -7.68
N PHE A 74 2.69 23.78 -8.25
CA PHE A 74 4.10 23.45 -8.46
C PHE A 74 4.51 24.02 -9.81
N SER A 75 5.54 24.86 -9.82
CA SER A 75 6.17 25.37 -11.05
C SER A 75 7.26 24.40 -11.50
N ASP A 76 7.34 24.19 -12.82
CA ASP A 76 8.37 23.41 -13.52
C ASP A 76 9.81 23.91 -13.27
#